data_AF-A0A7V0MB60-F1
#
_entry.id   AF-A0A7V0MB60-F1
#
_cell.length_a   1.000
_cell.length_b   1.000
_cell.length_c   1.000
_cell.angle_alpha   90.00
_cell.angle_beta   90.00
_cell.angle_gamma   90.00
#
_symmetry.space_group_name_H-M   'P 1'
#
loop_
_entity.id
_entity.type
_entity.pdbx_description
1 polymer ?
#
loop_
_entity_poly.entity_id
_entity_poly.type
_entity_poly.pdbx_seq_one_letter_code
_entity_poly.pdbx_strand_id
1 'polypeptide(L)'
;MENPLYYAAMLVESGEASGFVAGATYTTSSVIRAALHCMQIDEKIGLISSCFIMAVPNCSYGERGVFVYADCGVIPYPTQEQLAQIAISAAMFAQEVLEFEPRVA
;
A
#
# COMPACT_ATOMS: atom_id res chain seq x y z
N MET A 1 -17.93 19.73 -1.65
CA MET A 1 -17.44 18.66 -0.75
C MET A 1 -16.43 19.32 0.17
N GLU A 2 -16.69 19.40 1.48
CA GLU A 2 -15.87 20.23 2.39
C GLU A 2 -14.54 19.57 2.80
N ASN A 3 -14.44 18.24 2.75
CA ASN A 3 -13.22 17.52 3.08
C ASN A 3 -12.40 17.21 1.81
N PRO A 4 -11.18 17.77 1.65
CA PRO A 4 -10.38 17.56 0.46
C PRO A 4 -9.94 16.10 0.26
N LEU A 5 -9.87 15.29 1.32
CA LEU A 5 -9.53 13.86 1.20
C LEU A 5 -10.59 13.08 0.42
N TYR A 6 -11.88 13.31 0.73
CA TYR A 6 -12.98 12.66 0.03
C TYR A 6 -13.10 13.19 -1.40
N TYR A 7 -12.85 14.49 -1.60
CA TYR A 7 -12.86 15.07 -2.94
C TYR A 7 -11.77 14.46 -3.82
N ALA A 8 -10.54 14.36 -3.32
CA ALA A 8 -9.44 13.72 -4.03
C ALA A 8 -9.74 12.24 -4.31
N ALA A 9 -10.23 11.49 -3.33
CA ALA A 9 -10.57 10.08 -3.51
C ALA A 9 -11.69 9.88 -4.56
N MET A 10 -12.70 10.75 -4.58
CA MET A 10 -13.77 10.73 -5.59
C MET A 10 -13.28 11.10 -6.99
N LEU A 11 -12.30 12.01 -7.13
CA LEU A 11 -11.69 12.30 -8.44
C LEU A 11 -10.94 11.09 -8.99
N VAL A 12 -10.31 10.29 -8.11
CA VAL A 12 -9.67 9.05 -8.52
C VAL A 12 -10.71 8.01 -8.94
N GLU A 13 -11.76 7.84 -8.15
CA GLU A 13 -12.86 6.92 -8.47
C GLU A 13 -13.59 7.30 -9.78
N SER A 14 -13.77 8.60 -10.06
CA SER A 14 -14.40 9.07 -11.30
C SER A 14 -13.48 9.00 -12.53
N GLY A 15 -12.22 8.61 -12.36
CA GLY A 15 -11.22 8.57 -13.43
C GLY A 15 -10.69 9.95 -13.85
N GLU A 16 -11.01 11.01 -13.11
CA GLU A 16 -10.50 12.37 -13.33
C GLU A 16 -9.07 12.55 -12.80
N ALA A 17 -8.61 11.64 -11.93
CA ALA A 17 -7.24 11.54 -11.45
C ALA A 17 -6.77 10.07 -11.40
N SER A 18 -5.47 9.81 -11.51
CA SER A 18 -4.91 8.44 -11.43
C SER A 18 -4.54 8.00 -10.00
N GLY A 19 -4.57 8.92 -9.03
CA GLY A 19 -4.19 8.67 -7.64
C GLY A 19 -4.12 9.97 -6.85
N PHE A 20 -3.97 9.87 -5.52
CA PHE A 20 -3.77 11.04 -4.67
C PHE A 20 -2.74 10.77 -3.56
N VAL A 21 -2.07 11.83 -3.11
CA VAL A 21 -1.11 11.81 -1.99
C VAL A 21 -1.59 12.78 -0.92
N ALA A 22 -1.66 12.31 0.32
CA ALA A 22 -2.11 13.09 1.47
C ALA A 22 -1.35 12.69 2.74
N GLY A 23 -1.71 13.27 3.88
CA GLY A 23 -1.16 12.90 5.19
C GLY A 23 -0.14 13.88 5.78
N ALA A 24 0.27 14.93 5.05
CA ALA A 24 1.15 15.97 5.58
C ALA A 24 0.53 16.72 6.77
N THR A 25 -0.79 16.96 6.72
CA THR A 25 -1.57 17.65 7.76
C THR A 25 -2.78 16.84 8.23
N TYR A 26 -2.95 15.61 7.73
CA TYR A 26 -4.06 14.72 8.06
C TYR A 26 -3.51 13.42 8.63
N THR A 27 -4.23 12.79 9.56
CA THR A 27 -3.80 11.51 10.12
C THR A 27 -3.89 10.39 9.07
N THR A 28 -3.01 9.39 9.16
CA THR A 28 -3.08 8.17 8.34
C THR A 28 -4.49 7.56 8.35
N SER A 29 -5.13 7.51 9.52
CA SER A 29 -6.50 7.01 9.67
C SER A 29 -7.54 7.81 8.89
N SER A 30 -7.37 9.14 8.76
CA SER A 30 -8.28 10.00 7.99
C SER A 30 -8.12 9.77 6.49
N VAL A 31 -6.88 9.60 6.02
CA VAL A 31 -6.55 9.32 4.62
C VAL A 31 -7.09 7.96 4.18
N ILE A 32 -6.79 6.90 4.94
CA ILE A 32 -7.27 5.54 4.66
C ILE A 32 -8.80 5.49 4.69
N ARG A 33 -9.44 6.15 5.67
CA ARG A 33 -10.91 6.19 5.76
C ARG A 33 -11.55 6.85 4.53
N ALA A 34 -10.99 7.96 4.04
CA ALA A 34 -11.50 8.60 2.83
C ALA A 34 -11.35 7.69 1.59
N ALA A 35 -10.20 7.04 1.43
CA ALA A 35 -9.99 6.06 0.36
C ALA A 35 -11.01 4.92 0.42
N LEU A 36 -11.20 4.29 1.59
CA LEU A 36 -12.15 3.18 1.78
C LEU A 36 -13.62 3.55 1.55
N HIS A 37 -13.99 4.81 1.75
CA HIS A 37 -15.38 5.25 1.53
C HIS A 37 -15.68 5.59 0.07
N CYS A 38 -14.67 5.99 -0.70
CA CYS A 38 -14.86 6.49 -2.05
C CYS A 38 -14.39 5.51 -3.13
N MET A 39 -13.41 4.66 -2.81
CA MET A 39 -12.75 3.78 -3.78
C MET A 39 -13.03 2.32 -3.45
N GLN A 40 -13.08 1.49 -4.50
CA GLN A 40 -13.16 0.04 -4.33
C GLN A 40 -11.79 -0.53 -3.96
N ILE A 41 -11.78 -1.46 -3.00
CA ILE A 41 -10.61 -2.31 -2.72
C ILE A 41 -10.58 -3.45 -3.72
N ASP A 42 -9.37 -3.95 -4.03
CA ASP A 42 -9.21 -5.16 -4.81
C ASP A 42 -9.94 -6.33 -4.11
N GLU A 43 -10.93 -6.93 -4.77
CA GLU A 43 -11.76 -7.98 -4.18
C GLU A 43 -10.99 -9.27 -3.86
N LYS A 44 -9.86 -9.52 -4.54
CA LYS A 44 -9.03 -10.71 -4.32
C LYS A 44 -8.11 -10.54 -3.12
N ILE A 45 -7.55 -9.34 -2.93
CA ILE A 45 -6.70 -9.02 -1.77
C ILE A 45 -7.55 -8.72 -0.54
N GLY A 46 -8.63 -7.96 -0.70
CA GLY A 46 -9.65 -7.70 0.32
C GLY A 46 -9.17 -6.89 1.53
N LEU A 47 -7.95 -6.32 1.49
CA LEU A 47 -7.39 -5.50 2.56
C LEU A 47 -6.48 -4.39 2.03
N ILE A 48 -6.24 -3.39 2.88
CA ILE A 48 -5.22 -2.35 2.66
C ILE A 48 -4.06 -2.64 3.63
N SER A 49 -2.85 -2.74 3.08
CA SER A 49 -1.61 -2.85 3.85
C SER A 49 -0.66 -1.71 3.48
N SER A 50 0.41 -1.54 4.26
CA SER A 50 1.54 -0.67 3.89
C SER A 50 2.78 -1.47 3.54
N CYS A 51 3.71 -0.85 2.84
CA CYS A 51 5.06 -1.37 2.71
C CYS A 51 6.10 -0.27 2.74
N PHE A 52 7.34 -0.64 3.08
CA PHE A 52 8.52 0.17 2.86
C PHE A 52 9.43 -0.48 1.83
N ILE A 53 10.05 0.35 1.00
CA ILE A 53 11.19 -0.03 0.19
C ILE A 53 12.45 0.22 1.05
N MET A 54 13.13 -0.86 1.44
CA MET A 54 14.32 -0.81 2.28
C MET A 54 15.55 -0.97 1.41
N ALA A 55 16.30 0.12 1.19
CA ALA A 55 17.57 0.09 0.47
C ALA A 55 18.75 0.07 1.46
N VAL A 56 19.47 -1.04 1.53
CA VAL A 56 20.59 -1.22 2.45
C VAL A 56 21.91 -1.04 1.70
N PRO A 57 22.72 -0.01 2.04
CA PRO A 57 24.00 0.24 1.38
C PRO A 57 24.96 -0.94 1.53
N ASN A 58 25.67 -1.30 0.45
CA ASN A 58 26.66 -2.38 0.42
C ASN A 58 26.12 -3.76 0.87
N CYS A 59 24.83 -4.01 0.68
CA CYS A 59 24.20 -5.28 1.01
C CYS A 59 24.24 -6.24 -0.19
N SER A 60 24.73 -7.45 0.01
CA SER A 60 24.74 -8.51 -1.01
C SER A 60 23.44 -9.32 -1.07
N TYR A 61 22.49 -9.05 -0.18
CA TYR A 61 21.20 -9.73 -0.10
C TYR A 61 20.08 -8.89 -0.71
N GLY A 62 18.92 -9.51 -0.89
CA GLY A 62 17.79 -8.87 -1.57
C GLY A 62 18.10 -8.60 -3.04
N GLU A 63 17.21 -7.88 -3.70
CA GLU A 63 17.43 -7.50 -5.09
C GLU A 63 18.29 -6.23 -5.12
N ARG A 64 19.60 -6.39 -5.38
CA ARG A 64 20.59 -5.29 -5.37
C ARG A 64 20.62 -4.51 -4.04
N GLY A 65 20.46 -5.20 -2.91
CA GLY A 65 20.40 -4.57 -1.58
C GLY A 65 19.04 -3.95 -1.23
N VAL A 66 18.01 -4.15 -2.06
CA VAL A 66 16.65 -3.63 -1.85
C VAL A 66 15.71 -4.74 -1.40
N PHE A 67 14.84 -4.42 -0.44
CA PHE A 67 13.79 -5.29 0.09
C PHE A 67 12.45 -4.54 0.15
N VAL A 68 11.36 -5.30 0.10
CA VAL A 68 10.01 -4.80 0.44
C VAL A 68 9.64 -5.36 1.81
N TYR A 69 9.35 -4.47 2.75
CA TYR A 69 8.90 -4.85 4.10
C TYR A 69 7.43 -4.48 4.23
N ALA A 70 6.56 -5.44 4.55
CA ALA A 70 5.11 -5.26 4.69
C ALA A 70 4.53 -6.23 5.75
N ASP A 71 3.52 -5.89 6.54
CA ASP A 71 2.88 -4.58 6.73
C ASP A 71 3.57 -3.82 7.87
N CYS A 72 3.97 -2.57 7.63
CA CYS A 72 4.75 -1.78 8.59
C CYS A 72 3.99 -0.63 9.26
N GLY A 73 2.68 -0.50 9.03
CA GLY A 73 1.97 0.71 9.46
C GLY A 73 0.45 0.69 9.46
N VAL A 74 -0.22 -0.35 8.93
CA VAL A 74 -1.69 -0.37 8.85
C VAL A 74 -2.32 -1.39 9.78
N ILE A 75 -1.94 -2.67 9.69
CA ILE A 75 -2.55 -3.78 10.43
C ILE A 75 -1.63 -4.19 11.60
N PRO A 76 -1.98 -3.85 12.87
CA PRO A 76 -1.07 -4.10 14.00
C PRO A 76 -0.88 -5.59 14.34
N TYR A 77 -1.95 -6.38 14.23
CA TYR A 77 -1.97 -7.80 14.57
C TYR A 77 -2.73 -8.57 13.48
N PRO A 78 -2.10 -8.88 12.34
CA PRO A 78 -2.76 -9.55 11.24
C PRO A 78 -3.17 -10.98 11.65
N THR A 79 -4.37 -11.41 11.24
CA THR A 79 -4.71 -12.84 11.28
C THR A 79 -3.86 -13.62 10.27
N GLN A 80 -3.93 -14.96 10.31
CA GLN A 80 -3.23 -15.80 9.33
C GLN A 80 -3.64 -15.47 7.89
N GLU A 81 -4.92 -15.24 7.65
CA GLU A 81 -5.49 -14.91 6.35
C GLU A 81 -5.03 -13.53 5.89
N GLN A 82 -5.04 -12.54 6.80
CA GLN A 82 -4.55 -11.19 6.49
C GLN A 82 -3.06 -11.20 6.19
N LEU A 83 -2.27 -11.98 6.93
CA LEU A 83 -0.82 -12.09 6.70
C LEU A 83 -0.52 -12.71 5.32
N ALA A 84 -1.28 -13.72 4.91
CA ALA A 84 -1.17 -14.30 3.57
C ALA A 84 -1.50 -13.25 2.48
N GLN A 85 -2.54 -12.44 2.68
CA GLN A 85 -2.92 -11.39 1.73
C GLN A 85 -1.91 -10.24 1.69
N ILE A 86 -1.32 -9.87 2.83
CA ILE A 86 -0.21 -8.90 2.90
C ILE A 86 0.98 -9.42 2.09
N ALA A 87 1.34 -10.70 2.23
CA ALA A 87 2.44 -11.32 1.49
C ALA A 87 2.20 -11.30 -0.03
N ILE A 88 0.99 -11.65 -0.48
CA ILE A 88 0.61 -11.60 -1.90
C ILE A 88 0.67 -10.17 -2.43
N SER A 89 0.08 -9.21 -1.70
CA SER A 89 0.06 -7.79 -2.08
C SER A 89 1.48 -7.21 -2.18
N ALA A 90 2.37 -7.53 -1.23
CA ALA A 90 3.77 -7.10 -1.27
C ALA A 90 4.55 -7.72 -2.44
N ALA A 91 4.29 -8.98 -2.77
CA ALA A 91 4.89 -9.63 -3.93
C ALA A 91 4.45 -8.99 -5.26
N MET A 92 3.16 -8.69 -5.40
CA MET A 92 2.62 -7.97 -6.55
C MET A 92 3.26 -6.59 -6.69
N PHE A 93 3.36 -5.82 -5.59
CA PHE A 93 4.04 -4.53 -5.59
C PHE A 93 5.50 -4.63 -6.05
N ALA A 94 6.25 -5.62 -5.54
CA ALA A 94 7.64 -5.84 -5.94
C ALA A 94 7.76 -6.13 -7.45
N GLN A 95 6.84 -6.91 -8.01
CA GLN A 95 6.82 -7.24 -9.43
C GLN A 95 6.39 -6.06 -10.31
N GLU A 96 5.29 -5.40 -9.98
CA GLU A 96 4.66 -4.39 -10.84
C GLU A 96 5.34 -3.02 -10.75
N VAL A 97 5.87 -2.65 -9.58
CA VAL A 97 6.42 -1.32 -9.33
C VAL A 97 7.94 -1.31 -9.31
N LEU A 98 8.58 -2.35 -8.75
CA LEU A 98 10.04 -2.44 -8.67
C LEU A 98 10.63 -3.28 -9.81
N GLU A 99 9.81 -4.01 -10.57
CA GLU A 99 10.24 -4.94 -11.62
C GLU A 99 11.13 -6.08 -11.08
N PHE A 100 10.89 -6.50 -9.84
CA PHE A 100 11.65 -7.57 -9.18
C PHE A 100 10.88 -8.88 -9.20
N GLU A 101 11.59 -10.00 -9.41
CA GLU A 101 11.01 -11.33 -9.21
C GLU A 101 10.88 -11.60 -7.69
N PRO A 102 9.65 -11.65 -7.13
CA PRO A 102 9.46 -11.64 -5.69
C PRO A 102 9.85 -12.98 -5.07
N ARG A 103 10.57 -12.93 -3.94
CA ARG A 103 10.90 -14.07 -3.08
C ARG A 103 10.49 -13.75 -1.66
N VAL A 104 9.28 -14.16 -1.28
CA VAL A 104 8.67 -13.84 0.01
C VAL A 104 9.21 -14.78 1.10
N ALA A 105 9.53 -14.21 2.27
CA ALA A 105 10.04 -14.91 3.45
C ALA A 105 9.22 -14.55 4.69
#